data_AF-A0AA41UCW0-F1
#
_entry.id   AF-A0AA41UCW0-F1
#
_cell.length_a   1.000
_cell.length_b   1.000
_cell.length_c   1.000
_cell.angle_alpha   90.00
_cell.angle_beta   90.00
_cell.angle_gamma   90.00
#
_symmetry.space_group_name_H-M   'P 1'
#
loop_
_entity.id
_entity.type
_entity.pdbx_description
1 polymer ?
#
loop_
_entity_poly.entity_id
_entity_poly.type
_entity_poly.pdbx_seq_one_letter_code
_entity_poly.pdbx_strand_id
1 'polypeptide(L)'
;MNFLGAMVLSADVEYPITLNAPQQGVSVTFQDKEQLLGFVDEEIRFWSRSLASLQSHTSNQPVLSSINALVGNLHNYLSRLRDSPTAKGVEEILREMSSVAIFSTGFLGELFAEVLEKLPAAGPGAFVAALGMSTQSPQAFVGLTGARVNNLDLAGAAYVSAKLSEISAGPKAKRKELTSLLTTARRQVTRIENQHQQLVDWFEKTSIALEEKGRIASQTYLEKIEKVDEQIDQYRQETSERIEEEIKAVTDRMKRMEGIYNSKKVLEGPSALWKDVETRANLSIGFSLGAFILLTALPLGLIWLNASSIHSFLLETLTSAQPGTSLTAIAVVTAPAFLYGWILRHLSRIFIHNMSLQSDAQYRAVLATTFIGLAEQKSAAVTDAERALVLNALFRPSPPNSSNDDGPPSGILEIIKAK
;
A
#
# COMPACT_ATOMS: atom_id res chain seq x y z
N MET A 1 -68.31 8.53 -32.21
CA MET A 1 -67.91 8.13 -30.84
C MET A 1 -67.08 9.28 -30.28
N ASN A 2 -67.69 10.37 -29.84
CA ASN A 2 -68.36 10.57 -28.54
C ASN A 2 -67.47 10.22 -27.35
N PHE A 3 -66.79 11.25 -26.81
CA PHE A 3 -66.80 11.56 -25.37
C PHE A 3 -66.52 13.06 -25.18
N LEU A 4 -67.52 13.87 -25.53
CA LEU A 4 -67.73 15.18 -24.92
C LEU A 4 -68.23 14.91 -23.49
N GLY A 5 -67.28 14.90 -22.54
CA GLY A 5 -67.59 14.97 -21.12
C GLY A 5 -67.56 16.43 -20.69
N ALA A 6 -68.73 17.07 -20.76
CA ALA A 6 -68.95 18.38 -20.15
C ALA A 6 -68.67 18.28 -18.65
N MET A 7 -67.55 18.85 -18.21
CA MET A 7 -67.29 19.10 -16.79
C MET A 7 -67.88 20.46 -16.46
N VAL A 8 -68.98 20.40 -15.72
CA VAL A 8 -69.78 21.51 -15.23
C VAL A 8 -68.91 22.48 -14.42
N LEU A 9 -68.98 23.75 -14.82
CA LEU A 9 -68.66 24.94 -14.03
C LEU A 9 -69.31 24.86 -12.64
N SER A 10 -68.52 24.90 -11.57
CA SER A 10 -68.97 25.52 -10.31
C SER A 10 -67.78 25.93 -9.44
N ALA A 11 -67.32 27.15 -9.66
CA ALA A 11 -66.92 28.10 -8.62
C ALA A 11 -66.76 29.43 -9.36
N ASP A 12 -67.89 30.09 -9.63
CA ASP A 12 -67.88 31.42 -10.25
C ASP A 12 -67.01 32.33 -9.39
N VAL A 13 -65.91 32.77 -10.00
CA VAL A 13 -65.16 33.91 -9.48
C VAL A 13 -66.05 35.11 -9.78
N GLU A 14 -66.57 35.78 -8.74
CA GLU A 14 -67.27 37.06 -8.90
C GLU A 14 -66.26 38.11 -9.36
N TYR A 15 -66.02 38.17 -10.67
CA TYR A 15 -65.46 39.34 -11.30
C TYR A 15 -66.49 40.49 -11.21
N PRO A 16 -66.07 41.75 -11.06
CA PRO A 16 -64.70 42.25 -11.26
C PRO A 16 -63.77 42.11 -10.06
N ILE A 17 -62.47 41.89 -10.32
CA ILE A 17 -61.42 41.86 -9.28
C ILE A 17 -60.49 43.05 -9.47
N THR A 18 -60.14 43.73 -8.38
CA THR A 18 -59.22 44.89 -8.42
C THR A 18 -57.87 44.54 -7.79
N LEU A 19 -56.79 44.67 -8.57
CA LEU A 19 -55.42 44.68 -8.07
C LEU A 19 -55.09 46.09 -7.59
N ASN A 20 -54.83 46.24 -6.29
CA ASN A 20 -54.43 47.50 -5.69
C ASN A 20 -53.01 47.39 -5.13
N ALA A 21 -52.10 48.19 -5.69
CA ALA A 21 -50.72 48.33 -5.25
C ALA A 21 -50.44 49.80 -4.91
N PRO A 22 -50.89 50.28 -3.74
CA PRO A 22 -50.88 51.71 -3.42
C PRO A 22 -49.47 52.30 -3.34
N GLN A 23 -48.45 51.47 -3.05
CA GLN A 23 -47.04 51.90 -3.01
C GLN A 23 -46.50 52.31 -4.39
N GLN A 24 -47.15 51.87 -5.47
CA GLN A 24 -46.75 52.15 -6.85
C GLN A 24 -47.77 53.02 -7.59
N GLY A 25 -48.86 53.40 -6.93
CA GLY A 25 -49.96 54.16 -7.54
C GLY A 25 -50.79 53.35 -8.54
N VAL A 26 -50.75 52.02 -8.48
CA VAL A 26 -51.45 51.14 -9.44
C VAL A 26 -52.76 50.62 -8.85
N SER A 27 -53.86 50.84 -9.55
CA SER A 27 -55.16 50.24 -9.26
C SER A 27 -55.81 49.82 -10.58
N VAL A 28 -55.81 48.51 -10.86
CA VAL A 28 -56.34 47.93 -12.11
C VAL A 28 -57.48 46.99 -11.78
N THR A 29 -58.63 47.17 -12.42
CA THR A 29 -59.82 46.32 -12.25
C THR A 29 -60.00 45.44 -13.48
N PHE A 30 -60.01 44.12 -13.26
CA PHE A 30 -60.18 43.10 -14.29
C PHE A 30 -61.62 42.62 -14.32
N GLN A 31 -62.25 42.65 -15.50
CA GLN A 31 -63.63 42.23 -15.71
C GLN A 31 -63.78 40.72 -15.89
N ASP A 32 -62.68 40.05 -16.26
CA ASP A 32 -62.65 38.62 -16.50
C ASP A 32 -61.23 38.07 -16.27
N LYS A 33 -61.11 36.74 -16.27
CA LYS A 33 -59.85 36.02 -16.08
C LYS A 33 -58.86 36.30 -17.20
N GLU A 34 -59.33 36.53 -18.42
CA GLU A 34 -58.47 36.74 -19.59
C GLU A 34 -57.74 38.08 -19.50
N GLN A 35 -58.41 39.14 -19.03
CA GLN A 35 -57.80 40.45 -18.78
C GLN A 35 -56.69 40.37 -17.72
N LEU A 36 -56.92 39.61 -16.65
CA LEU A 36 -55.91 39.41 -15.62
C LEU A 36 -54.69 38.63 -16.15
N LEU A 37 -54.94 37.54 -16.88
CA LEU A 37 -53.86 36.75 -17.49
C LEU A 37 -53.08 37.57 -18.52
N GLY A 38 -53.78 38.40 -19.31
CA GLY A 38 -53.17 39.32 -20.27
C GLY A 38 -52.26 40.34 -19.60
N PHE A 39 -52.70 40.94 -18.49
CA PHE A 39 -51.89 41.88 -17.71
C PHE A 39 -50.60 41.24 -17.18
N VAL A 40 -50.69 40.05 -16.56
CA VAL A 40 -49.49 39.36 -16.04
C VAL A 40 -48.53 38.98 -17.16
N ASP A 41 -49.05 38.57 -18.32
CA ASP A 41 -48.24 38.28 -19.51
C ASP A 41 -47.53 39.54 -20.06
N GLU A 42 -48.19 40.70 -20.05
CA GLU A 42 -47.60 41.98 -20.43
C GLU A 42 -46.46 42.39 -19.48
N GLU A 43 -46.64 42.20 -18.17
CA GLU A 43 -45.60 42.42 -17.17
C GLU A 43 -44.38 41.51 -17.41
N ILE A 44 -44.61 40.22 -17.68
CA ILE A 44 -43.54 39.27 -18.02
C ILE A 44 -42.77 39.75 -19.27
N ARG A 45 -43.48 40.16 -20.32
CA ARG A 45 -42.87 40.67 -21.56
C ARG A 45 -42.10 41.96 -21.33
N PHE A 46 -42.58 42.86 -20.48
CA PHE A 46 -41.86 44.08 -20.11
C PHE A 46 -40.55 43.75 -19.39
N TRP A 47 -40.60 43.00 -18.29
CA TRP A 47 -39.41 42.71 -17.48
C TRP A 47 -38.39 41.82 -18.20
N SER A 48 -38.84 40.91 -19.06
CA SER A 48 -37.93 40.09 -19.89
C SER A 48 -37.16 40.95 -20.91
N ARG A 49 -37.82 41.93 -21.54
CA ARG A 49 -37.16 42.89 -22.44
C ARG A 49 -36.16 43.76 -21.69
N SER A 50 -36.54 44.23 -20.51
CA SER A 50 -35.67 45.02 -19.63
C SER A 50 -34.44 44.23 -19.17
N LEU A 51 -34.62 42.95 -18.83
CA LEU A 51 -33.52 42.05 -18.50
C LEU A 51 -32.54 41.89 -19.66
N ALA A 52 -33.05 41.63 -20.88
CA ALA A 52 -32.23 41.49 -22.07
C ALA A 52 -31.45 42.77 -22.39
N SER A 53 -32.09 43.93 -22.22
CA SER A 53 -31.43 45.24 -22.35
C SER A 53 -30.33 45.43 -21.30
N LEU A 54 -30.56 45.07 -20.05
CA LEU A 54 -29.53 45.21 -19.02
C LEU A 54 -28.37 44.24 -19.20
N GLN A 55 -28.64 43.00 -19.61
CA GLN A 55 -27.59 42.00 -19.88
C GLN A 55 -26.58 42.49 -20.94
N SER A 56 -27.00 43.30 -21.91
CA SER A 56 -26.08 43.85 -22.91
C SER A 56 -25.26 45.06 -22.41
N HIS A 57 -25.65 45.68 -21.29
CA HIS A 57 -25.04 46.91 -20.79
C HIS A 57 -24.35 46.76 -19.41
N THR A 58 -24.55 45.65 -18.69
CA THR A 58 -23.95 45.45 -17.37
C THR A 58 -23.53 44.01 -17.10
N SER A 59 -22.40 43.85 -16.40
CA SER A 59 -21.96 42.57 -15.82
C SER A 59 -22.37 42.40 -14.36
N ASN A 60 -23.25 43.28 -13.83
CA ASN A 60 -23.67 43.26 -12.43
C ASN A 60 -24.66 42.11 -12.16
N GLN A 61 -24.10 40.92 -11.91
CA GLN A 61 -24.82 39.67 -11.67
C GLN A 61 -25.94 39.77 -10.61
N PRO A 62 -25.76 40.46 -9.46
CA PRO A 62 -26.83 40.68 -8.47
C PRO A 62 -28.09 41.37 -9.00
N VAL A 63 -27.94 42.34 -9.90
CA VAL A 63 -29.08 43.05 -10.49
C VAL A 63 -29.80 42.15 -11.49
N LEU A 64 -29.02 41.49 -12.35
CA LEU A 64 -29.56 40.55 -13.33
C LEU A 64 -30.31 39.39 -12.66
N SER A 65 -29.79 38.86 -11.54
CA SER A 65 -30.44 37.78 -10.80
C SER A 65 -31.74 38.24 -10.14
N SER A 66 -31.81 39.49 -9.67
CA SER A 66 -33.01 40.06 -9.05
C SER A 66 -34.14 40.29 -10.06
N ILE A 67 -33.82 40.80 -11.27
CA ILE A 67 -34.80 40.90 -12.36
C ILE A 67 -35.23 39.53 -12.85
N ASN A 68 -34.28 38.59 -12.97
CA ASN A 68 -34.60 37.23 -13.37
C ASN A 68 -35.52 36.53 -12.34
N ALA A 69 -35.32 36.78 -11.04
CA ALA A 69 -36.21 36.30 -9.99
C ALA A 69 -37.61 36.93 -10.08
N LEU A 70 -37.70 38.23 -10.36
CA LEU A 70 -38.99 38.91 -10.60
C LEU A 70 -39.74 38.26 -11.78
N VAL A 71 -39.06 38.07 -12.92
CA VAL A 71 -39.64 37.41 -14.11
C VAL A 71 -40.07 35.97 -13.77
N GLY A 72 -39.27 35.23 -13.02
CA GLY A 72 -39.60 33.87 -12.57
C GLY A 72 -40.84 33.82 -11.67
N ASN A 73 -40.96 34.77 -10.73
CA ASN A 73 -42.12 34.89 -9.86
C ASN A 73 -43.38 35.23 -10.66
N LEU A 74 -43.30 36.13 -11.64
CA LEU A 74 -44.43 36.46 -12.51
C LEU A 74 -44.89 35.25 -13.35
N HIS A 75 -43.97 34.43 -13.88
CA HIS A 75 -44.33 33.18 -14.56
C HIS A 75 -45.04 32.20 -13.62
N ASN A 76 -44.58 32.09 -12.36
CA ASN A 76 -45.23 31.25 -11.36
C ASN A 76 -46.65 31.76 -11.02
N TYR A 77 -46.83 33.08 -10.89
CA TYR A 77 -48.16 33.67 -10.71
C TYR A 77 -49.05 33.39 -11.92
N LEU A 78 -48.55 33.53 -13.15
CA LEU A 78 -49.30 33.23 -14.37
C LEU A 78 -49.76 31.76 -14.40
N SER A 79 -48.88 30.80 -14.07
CA SER A 79 -49.26 29.38 -14.00
C SER A 79 -50.31 29.12 -12.91
N ARG A 80 -50.11 29.68 -11.71
CA ARG A 80 -51.08 29.55 -10.61
C ARG A 80 -52.43 30.16 -10.94
N LEU A 81 -52.46 31.31 -11.64
CA LEU A 81 -53.69 31.95 -12.08
C LEU A 81 -54.41 31.12 -13.15
N ARG A 82 -53.66 30.48 -14.05
CA ARG A 82 -54.22 29.58 -15.06
C ARG A 82 -54.91 28.39 -14.39
N ASP A 83 -54.22 27.77 -13.44
CA ASP A 83 -54.63 26.51 -12.81
C ASP A 83 -55.62 26.70 -11.65
N SER A 84 -55.72 27.90 -11.05
CA SER A 84 -56.65 28.17 -9.95
C SER A 84 -58.10 28.24 -10.45
N PRO A 85 -59.00 27.38 -9.92
CA PRO A 85 -60.42 27.41 -10.26
C PRO A 85 -61.26 28.26 -9.29
N THR A 86 -60.66 28.88 -8.26
CA THR A 86 -61.42 29.57 -7.19
C THR A 86 -61.05 31.05 -7.04
N ALA A 87 -62.04 31.87 -6.68
CA ALA A 87 -61.88 33.33 -6.48
C ALA A 87 -60.85 33.65 -5.41
N LYS A 88 -60.90 32.92 -4.30
CA LYS A 88 -59.97 33.06 -3.18
C LYS A 88 -58.52 32.80 -3.59
N GLY A 89 -58.29 31.81 -4.45
CA GLY A 89 -56.95 31.54 -4.96
C GLY A 89 -56.43 32.66 -5.86
N VAL A 90 -57.30 33.28 -6.67
CA VAL A 90 -56.93 34.45 -7.48
C VAL A 90 -56.60 35.65 -6.59
N GLU A 91 -57.44 35.95 -5.58
CA GLU A 91 -57.21 37.07 -4.66
C GLU A 91 -55.90 36.91 -3.86
N GLU A 92 -55.60 35.70 -3.39
CA GLU A 92 -54.35 35.39 -2.69
C GLU A 92 -53.14 35.63 -3.59
N ILE A 93 -53.18 35.19 -4.84
CA ILE A 93 -52.12 35.43 -5.82
C ILE A 93 -51.94 36.93 -6.10
N LEU A 94 -53.04 37.69 -6.25
CA LEU A 94 -52.96 39.14 -6.46
C LEU A 94 -52.38 39.87 -5.25
N ARG A 95 -52.71 39.44 -4.04
CA ARG A 95 -52.15 39.99 -2.80
C ARG A 95 -50.66 39.68 -2.66
N GLU A 96 -50.23 38.47 -3.02
CA GLU A 96 -48.79 38.14 -3.07
C GLU A 96 -48.08 39.01 -4.12
N MET A 97 -48.65 39.10 -5.32
CA MET A 97 -48.09 39.86 -6.43
C MET A 97 -47.98 41.36 -6.10
N SER A 98 -49.00 41.96 -5.46
CA SER A 98 -48.96 43.38 -5.07
C SER A 98 -47.92 43.71 -3.99
N SER A 99 -47.50 42.71 -3.22
CA SER A 99 -46.49 42.87 -2.16
C SER A 99 -45.04 42.74 -2.64
N VAL A 100 -44.81 42.08 -3.77
CA VAL A 100 -43.45 41.74 -4.25
C VAL A 100 -43.14 42.33 -5.63
N ALA A 101 -44.12 42.45 -6.52
CA ALA A 101 -43.88 42.82 -7.90
C ALA A 101 -43.81 44.33 -8.09
N ILE A 102 -42.82 44.80 -8.85
CA ILE A 102 -42.84 46.12 -9.47
C ILE A 102 -43.65 46.00 -10.77
N PHE A 103 -44.71 46.78 -10.90
CA PHE A 103 -45.54 46.81 -12.10
C PHE A 103 -44.99 47.83 -13.09
N SER A 104 -44.96 47.45 -14.37
CA SER A 104 -44.52 48.30 -15.48
C SER A 104 -45.36 49.57 -15.61
N THR A 105 -46.65 49.49 -15.29
CA THR A 105 -47.59 50.63 -15.27
C THR A 105 -47.54 51.44 -13.98
N GLY A 106 -46.72 51.05 -13.00
CA GLY A 106 -46.56 51.78 -11.75
C GLY A 106 -45.47 52.83 -11.85
N PHE A 107 -45.49 53.80 -10.94
CA PHE A 107 -44.50 54.89 -10.91
C PHE A 107 -43.04 54.38 -10.96
N LEU A 108 -42.74 53.28 -10.27
CA LEU A 108 -41.41 52.68 -10.26
C LEU A 108 -41.06 51.98 -11.57
N GLY A 109 -42.04 51.36 -12.25
CA GLY A 109 -41.87 50.74 -13.56
C GLY A 109 -41.65 51.78 -14.65
N GLU A 110 -42.44 52.85 -14.65
CA GLU A 110 -42.30 53.98 -15.58
C GLU A 110 -40.95 54.68 -15.39
N LEU A 111 -40.56 54.98 -14.15
CA LEU A 111 -39.27 55.58 -13.85
C LEU A 111 -38.12 54.68 -14.31
N PHE A 112 -38.22 53.38 -14.07
CA PHE A 112 -37.23 52.43 -14.52
C PHE A 112 -37.14 52.38 -16.05
N ALA A 113 -38.28 52.36 -16.76
CA ALA A 113 -38.33 52.42 -18.21
C ALA A 113 -37.66 53.69 -18.75
N GLU A 114 -37.97 54.85 -18.16
CA GLU A 114 -37.40 56.14 -18.53
C GLU A 114 -35.88 56.17 -18.32
N VAL A 115 -35.38 55.61 -17.21
CA VAL A 115 -33.94 55.53 -16.97
C VAL A 115 -33.27 54.56 -17.94
N LEU A 116 -33.88 53.42 -18.21
CA LEU A 116 -33.32 52.44 -19.14
C LEU A 116 -33.25 53.01 -20.57
N GLU A 117 -34.24 53.80 -20.97
CA GLU A 117 -34.27 54.48 -22.28
C GLU A 117 -33.23 55.61 -22.36
N LYS A 118 -33.19 56.50 -21.35
CA LYS A 118 -32.34 57.70 -21.40
C LYS A 118 -30.89 57.46 -20.99
N LEU A 119 -30.65 56.50 -20.11
CA LEU A 119 -29.36 56.21 -19.48
C LEU A 119 -29.17 54.69 -19.32
N PRO A 120 -29.01 53.94 -20.44
CA PRO A 120 -28.95 52.47 -20.40
C PRO A 120 -27.84 51.92 -19.49
N ALA A 121 -26.70 52.62 -19.39
CA ALA A 121 -25.60 52.25 -18.51
C ALA A 121 -25.89 52.45 -17.00
N ALA A 122 -26.87 53.29 -16.66
CA ALA A 122 -27.31 53.55 -15.28
C ALA A 122 -28.54 52.74 -14.87
N GLY A 123 -29.11 51.97 -15.81
CA GLY A 123 -30.24 51.08 -15.59
C GLY A 123 -30.10 50.14 -14.38
N PRO A 124 -28.92 49.55 -14.10
CA PRO A 124 -28.74 48.69 -12.93
C PRO A 124 -28.93 49.43 -11.59
N GLY A 125 -28.33 50.61 -11.45
CA GLY A 125 -28.45 51.43 -10.25
C GLY A 125 -29.88 51.95 -10.04
N ALA A 126 -30.58 52.32 -11.11
CA ALA A 126 -31.98 52.74 -11.02
C ALA A 126 -32.92 51.58 -10.65
N PHE A 127 -32.65 50.36 -11.12
CA PHE A 127 -33.41 49.19 -10.71
C PHE A 127 -33.23 48.86 -9.23
N VAL A 128 -31.99 48.89 -8.72
CA VAL A 128 -31.71 48.69 -7.28
C VAL A 128 -32.39 49.76 -6.43
N ALA A 129 -32.38 51.01 -6.89
CA ALA A 129 -33.10 52.10 -6.21
C ALA A 129 -34.62 51.85 -6.22
N ALA A 130 -35.21 51.48 -7.35
CA ALA A 130 -36.63 51.18 -7.47
C ALA A 130 -37.06 50.00 -6.57
N LEU A 131 -36.29 48.91 -6.56
CA LEU A 131 -36.51 47.77 -5.66
C LEU A 131 -36.39 48.16 -4.18
N GLY A 132 -35.35 48.91 -3.81
CA GLY A 132 -35.20 49.38 -2.44
C GLY A 132 -36.37 50.25 -1.96
N MET A 133 -36.99 50.99 -2.88
CA MET A 133 -38.18 51.79 -2.59
C MET A 133 -39.46 50.96 -2.51
N SER A 134 -39.57 49.85 -3.27
CA SER A 134 -40.77 49.00 -3.25
C SER A 134 -40.83 48.04 -2.07
N THR A 135 -39.70 47.55 -1.54
CA THR A 135 -39.68 46.48 -0.53
C THR A 135 -39.81 46.97 0.92
N GLN A 136 -39.84 48.28 1.16
CA GLN A 136 -39.81 48.93 2.50
C GLN A 136 -38.75 48.37 3.47
N SER A 137 -37.78 47.60 2.99
CA SER A 137 -36.81 46.86 3.81
C SER A 137 -35.40 47.40 3.55
N PRO A 138 -34.86 48.21 4.48
CA PRO A 138 -33.49 48.74 4.37
C PRO A 138 -32.42 47.65 4.22
N GLN A 139 -32.71 46.42 4.67
CA GLN A 139 -31.81 45.28 4.58
C GLN A 139 -31.68 44.72 3.15
N ALA A 140 -32.75 44.78 2.33
CA ALA A 140 -32.68 44.38 0.92
C ALA A 140 -31.77 45.32 0.11
N PHE A 141 -31.79 46.62 0.46
CA PHE A 141 -30.89 47.61 -0.11
C PHE A 141 -29.42 47.34 0.26
N VAL A 142 -29.13 46.98 1.52
CA VAL A 142 -27.76 46.67 1.99
C VAL A 142 -27.21 45.38 1.38
N GLY A 143 -28.06 44.37 1.15
CA GLY A 143 -27.65 43.14 0.45
C GLY A 143 -27.31 43.37 -1.03
N LEU A 144 -27.99 44.31 -1.68
CA LEU A 144 -27.74 44.69 -3.08
C LEU A 144 -26.52 45.62 -3.26
N THR A 145 -26.20 46.47 -2.26
CA THR A 145 -25.03 47.37 -2.29
C THR A 145 -23.73 46.75 -1.80
N GLY A 146 -23.76 45.51 -1.28
CA GLY A 146 -22.55 44.73 -0.96
C GLY A 146 -21.74 44.30 -2.20
N ALA A 147 -22.35 44.35 -3.38
CA ALA A 147 -21.65 44.28 -4.66
C ALA A 147 -21.04 45.65 -4.97
N ARG A 148 -19.74 45.68 -5.28
CA ARG A 148 -18.94 46.89 -5.63
C ARG A 148 -19.81 47.95 -6.31
N VAL A 149 -20.20 48.97 -5.56
CA VAL A 149 -20.94 50.11 -6.10
C VAL A 149 -19.97 50.86 -7.00
N ASN A 150 -20.08 50.66 -8.31
CA ASN A 150 -19.26 51.40 -9.26
C ASN A 150 -19.80 52.84 -9.37
N ASN A 151 -18.95 53.79 -9.78
CA ASN A 151 -19.33 55.21 -9.94
C ASN A 151 -20.59 55.41 -10.83
N LEU A 152 -20.90 54.45 -11.71
CA LEU A 152 -22.11 54.41 -12.54
C LEU A 152 -23.40 54.10 -11.76
N ASP A 153 -23.34 53.30 -10.69
CA ASP A 153 -24.48 53.01 -9.82
C ASP A 153 -24.85 54.23 -8.95
N LEU A 154 -23.85 55.01 -8.55
CA LEU A 154 -24.05 56.30 -7.87
C LEU A 154 -24.71 57.33 -8.79
N ALA A 155 -24.35 57.36 -10.09
CA ALA A 155 -24.95 58.28 -11.05
C ALA A 155 -26.45 57.96 -11.29
N GLY A 156 -26.82 56.68 -11.34
CA GLY A 156 -28.23 56.26 -11.39
C GLY A 156 -29.01 56.65 -10.14
N ALA A 157 -28.45 56.41 -8.94
CA ALA A 157 -29.05 56.83 -7.68
C ALA A 157 -29.16 58.38 -7.56
N ALA A 158 -28.17 59.11 -8.06
CA ALA A 158 -28.18 60.58 -8.13
C ALA A 158 -29.25 61.10 -9.10
N TYR A 159 -29.43 60.45 -10.25
CA TYR A 159 -30.47 60.81 -11.22
C TYR A 159 -31.88 60.55 -10.67
N VAL A 160 -32.09 59.39 -10.03
CA VAL A 160 -33.38 59.04 -9.38
C VAL A 160 -33.70 60.01 -8.24
N SER A 161 -32.72 60.33 -7.39
CA SER A 161 -32.91 61.33 -6.33
C SER A 161 -33.13 62.75 -6.88
N ALA A 162 -32.49 63.12 -7.99
CA ALA A 162 -32.73 64.39 -8.68
C ALA A 162 -34.15 64.45 -9.27
N LYS A 163 -34.64 63.39 -9.92
CA LYS A 163 -36.01 63.31 -10.45
C LYS A 163 -37.07 63.31 -9.35
N LEU A 164 -36.84 62.61 -8.25
CA LEU A 164 -37.68 62.69 -7.05
C LEU A 164 -37.69 64.11 -6.46
N SER A 165 -36.57 64.82 -6.53
CA SER A 165 -36.50 66.22 -6.09
C SER A 165 -37.27 67.18 -7.02
N GLU A 166 -37.32 66.89 -8.32
CA GLU A 166 -38.06 67.65 -9.33
C GLU A 166 -39.58 67.46 -9.15
N ILE A 167 -40.02 66.23 -8.85
CA ILE A 167 -41.41 65.91 -8.46
C ILE A 167 -41.78 66.54 -7.10
N SER A 168 -40.78 66.77 -6.24
CA SER A 168 -40.97 67.40 -4.92
C SER A 168 -41.05 68.93 -4.94
N ALA A 169 -41.19 69.57 -6.12
CA ALA A 169 -41.39 71.01 -6.32
C ALA A 169 -42.73 71.57 -5.77
N GLY A 170 -43.20 71.01 -4.66
CA GLY A 170 -44.23 71.54 -3.78
C GLY A 170 -43.71 72.49 -2.69
N PRO A 171 -44.54 72.86 -1.70
CA PRO A 171 -44.41 74.10 -0.91
C PRO A 171 -43.13 74.25 -0.04
N LYS A 172 -42.76 75.51 0.23
CA LYS A 172 -41.53 76.02 0.89
C LYS A 172 -41.04 75.29 2.16
N ALA A 173 -41.88 74.54 2.87
CA ALA A 173 -41.49 73.75 4.05
C ALA A 173 -40.49 72.62 3.72
N LYS A 174 -40.65 71.96 2.56
CA LYS A 174 -39.76 70.87 2.10
C LYS A 174 -38.35 71.35 1.71
N ARG A 175 -38.17 72.64 1.37
CA ARG A 175 -36.85 73.20 1.01
C ARG A 175 -35.88 73.21 2.19
N LYS A 176 -36.38 73.49 3.40
CA LYS A 176 -35.56 73.57 4.61
C LYS A 176 -35.08 72.17 5.03
N GLU A 177 -35.95 71.17 4.89
CA GLU A 177 -35.64 69.76 5.07
C GLU A 177 -34.66 69.24 4.01
N LEU A 178 -34.81 69.65 2.75
CA LEU A 178 -33.87 69.29 1.70
C LEU A 178 -32.47 69.85 1.95
N THR A 179 -32.35 71.09 2.43
CA THR A 179 -31.03 71.68 2.77
C THR A 179 -30.37 70.99 3.97
N SER A 180 -31.13 70.51 4.95
CA SER A 180 -30.56 69.71 6.05
C SER A 180 -30.16 68.31 5.58
N LEU A 181 -30.90 67.71 4.65
CA LEU A 181 -30.51 66.46 4.00
C LEU A 181 -29.24 66.62 3.16
N LEU A 182 -29.11 67.70 2.39
CA LEU A 182 -27.95 67.95 1.53
C LEU A 182 -26.67 68.20 2.35
N THR A 183 -26.79 68.91 3.48
CA THR A 183 -25.67 69.09 4.42
C THR A 183 -25.32 67.81 5.18
N THR A 184 -26.30 66.94 5.44
CA THR A 184 -26.07 65.61 6.04
C THR A 184 -25.38 64.69 5.04
N ALA A 185 -25.82 64.69 3.78
CA ALA A 185 -25.20 63.95 2.68
C ALA A 185 -23.75 64.39 2.48
N ARG A 186 -23.47 65.70 2.47
CA ARG A 186 -22.09 66.21 2.33
C ARG A 186 -21.18 65.77 3.48
N ARG A 187 -21.68 65.75 4.72
CA ARG A 187 -20.95 65.22 5.88
C ARG A 187 -20.71 63.71 5.78
N GLN A 188 -21.68 62.96 5.26
CA GLN A 188 -21.51 61.53 5.02
C GLN A 188 -20.45 61.28 3.94
N VAL A 189 -20.43 62.06 2.86
CA VAL A 189 -19.39 61.96 1.82
C VAL A 189 -17.99 62.17 2.40
N THR A 190 -17.77 63.22 3.19
CA THR A 190 -16.45 63.45 3.82
C THR A 190 -16.07 62.36 4.82
N ARG A 191 -17.06 61.82 5.55
CA ARG A 191 -16.81 60.67 6.44
C ARG A 191 -16.40 59.44 5.65
N ILE A 192 -17.07 59.16 4.53
CA ILE A 192 -16.74 58.05 3.64
C ILE A 192 -15.34 58.23 3.06
N GLU A 193 -14.97 59.45 2.64
CA GLU A 193 -13.63 59.74 2.11
C GLU A 193 -12.54 59.47 3.16
N ASN A 194 -12.74 59.94 4.39
CA ASN A 194 -11.79 59.68 5.47
C ASN A 194 -11.72 58.18 5.83
N GLN A 195 -12.85 57.48 5.82
CA GLN A 195 -12.86 56.03 6.03
C GLN A 195 -12.17 55.29 4.89
N HIS A 196 -12.32 55.77 3.65
CA HIS A 196 -11.63 55.22 2.49
C HIS A 196 -10.12 55.36 2.61
N GLN A 197 -9.62 56.55 2.98
CA GLN A 197 -8.19 56.76 3.16
C GLN A 197 -7.62 55.89 4.29
N GLN A 198 -8.31 55.78 5.43
CA GLN A 198 -7.90 54.89 6.52
C GLN A 198 -7.84 53.42 6.09
N LEU A 199 -8.79 53.00 5.24
CA LEU A 199 -8.83 51.66 4.69
C LEU A 199 -7.63 51.42 3.76
N VAL A 200 -7.31 52.38 2.89
CA VAL A 200 -6.15 52.30 1.97
C VAL A 200 -4.84 52.20 2.77
N ASP A 201 -4.62 53.09 3.73
CA ASP A 201 -3.42 53.07 4.58
C ASP A 201 -3.30 51.76 5.38
N TRP A 202 -4.43 51.23 5.86
CA TRP A 202 -4.49 49.94 6.55
C TRP A 202 -4.14 48.78 5.61
N PHE A 203 -4.67 48.79 4.39
CA PHE A 203 -4.37 47.77 3.38
C PHE A 203 -2.88 47.78 3.00
N GLU A 204 -2.30 48.96 2.79
CA GLU A 204 -0.88 49.11 2.45
C GLU A 204 0.01 48.54 3.56
N LYS A 205 -0.20 48.95 4.82
CA LYS A 205 0.54 48.42 5.97
C LYS A 205 0.39 46.91 6.14
N THR A 206 -0.82 46.40 5.93
CA THR A 206 -1.09 44.97 6.04
C THR A 206 -0.40 44.19 4.94
N SER A 207 -0.37 44.71 3.71
CA SER A 207 0.30 44.07 2.57
C SER A 207 1.81 43.94 2.79
N ILE A 208 2.47 45.00 3.27
CA ILE A 208 3.90 45.00 3.60
C ILE A 208 4.21 44.00 4.73
N ALA A 209 3.40 44.00 5.78
CA ALA A 209 3.58 43.07 6.90
C ALA A 209 3.36 41.60 6.48
N LEU A 210 2.45 41.35 5.55
CA LEU A 210 2.19 40.01 5.01
C LEU A 210 3.34 39.54 4.10
N GLU A 211 3.87 40.42 3.27
CA GLU A 211 5.02 40.14 2.40
C GLU A 211 6.26 39.79 3.21
N GLU A 212 6.57 40.57 4.25
CA GLU A 212 7.73 40.30 5.11
C GLU A 212 7.59 38.98 5.88
N LYS A 213 6.40 38.68 6.42
CA LYS A 213 6.12 37.37 7.03
C LYS A 213 6.24 36.23 6.02
N GLY A 214 5.78 36.44 4.78
CA GLY A 214 5.92 35.49 3.69
C GLY A 214 7.40 35.22 3.36
N ARG A 215 8.23 36.26 3.31
CA ARG A 215 9.67 36.17 3.06
C ARG A 215 10.39 35.38 4.15
N ILE A 216 10.13 35.71 5.43
CA ILE A 216 10.72 35.00 6.58
C ILE A 216 10.28 33.53 6.60
N ALA A 217 9.00 33.26 6.36
CA ALA A 217 8.49 31.89 6.30
C ALA A 217 9.16 31.10 5.18
N SER A 218 9.24 31.68 3.98
CA SER A 218 9.91 31.06 2.83
C SER A 218 11.38 30.74 3.11
N GLN A 219 12.15 31.68 3.66
CA GLN A 219 13.54 31.44 4.06
C GLN A 219 13.67 30.32 5.10
N THR A 220 12.78 30.31 6.10
CA THR A 220 12.76 29.24 7.11
C THR A 220 12.44 27.87 6.50
N TYR A 221 11.55 27.81 5.50
CA TYR A 221 11.24 26.58 4.80
C TYR A 221 12.41 26.11 3.92
N LEU A 222 13.09 27.03 3.22
CA LEU A 222 14.26 26.70 2.41
C LEU A 222 15.41 26.15 3.27
N GLU A 223 15.70 26.78 4.42
CA GLU A 223 16.72 26.28 5.37
C GLU A 223 16.37 24.88 5.91
N LYS A 224 15.08 24.61 6.17
CA LYS A 224 14.64 23.27 6.59
C LYS A 224 14.77 22.24 5.47
N ILE A 225 14.47 22.62 4.22
CA ILE A 225 14.61 21.73 3.06
C ILE A 225 16.09 21.38 2.86
N GLU A 226 16.99 22.37 2.92
CA GLU A 226 18.43 22.17 2.80
C GLU A 226 18.97 21.20 3.87
N LYS A 227 18.58 21.39 5.14
CA LYS A 227 18.97 20.47 6.23
C LYS A 227 18.42 19.05 6.05
N VAL A 228 17.21 18.92 5.51
CA VAL A 228 16.63 17.59 5.23
C VAL A 228 17.38 16.91 4.07
N ASP A 229 17.78 17.67 3.06
CA ASP A 229 18.55 17.15 1.92
C ASP A 229 19.94 16.66 2.37
N GLU A 230 20.65 17.45 3.19
CA GLU A 230 21.92 17.04 3.81
C GLU A 230 21.78 15.76 4.65
N GLN A 231 20.68 15.63 5.42
CA GLN A 231 20.40 14.42 6.20
C GLN A 231 20.10 13.21 5.31
N ILE A 232 19.37 13.40 4.21
CA ILE A 232 19.08 12.34 3.25
C ILE A 232 20.38 11.86 2.60
N ASP A 233 21.28 12.77 2.22
CA ASP A 233 22.56 12.42 1.61
C ASP A 233 23.48 11.68 2.58
N GLN A 234 23.56 12.14 3.83
CA GLN A 234 24.29 11.42 4.89
C GLN A 234 23.73 10.01 5.10
N TYR A 235 22.41 9.88 5.20
CA TYR A 235 21.75 8.57 5.38
C TYR A 235 21.96 7.65 4.18
N ARG A 236 21.92 8.20 2.95
CA ARG A 236 22.21 7.45 1.72
C ARG A 236 23.65 6.94 1.71
N GLN A 237 24.61 7.78 2.07
CA GLN A 237 26.00 7.40 2.12
C GLN A 237 26.25 6.31 3.18
N GLU A 238 25.80 6.53 4.42
CA GLU A 238 25.94 5.55 5.51
C GLU A 238 25.28 4.21 5.14
N THR A 239 24.07 4.26 4.57
CA THR A 239 23.35 3.05 4.15
C THR A 239 24.07 2.32 3.01
N SER A 240 24.61 3.06 2.03
CA SER A 240 25.37 2.47 0.92
C SER A 240 26.63 1.76 1.41
N GLU A 241 27.38 2.40 2.31
CA GLU A 241 28.59 1.83 2.91
C GLU A 241 28.26 0.55 3.70
N ARG A 242 27.20 0.57 4.53
CA ARG A 242 26.75 -0.61 5.28
C ARG A 242 26.27 -1.74 4.38
N ILE A 243 25.54 -1.43 3.30
CA ILE A 243 25.09 -2.44 2.34
C ILE A 243 26.28 -3.07 1.62
N GLU A 244 27.27 -2.29 1.19
CA GLU A 244 28.47 -2.80 0.53
C GLU A 244 29.30 -3.70 1.46
N GLU A 245 29.47 -3.29 2.73
CA GLU A 245 30.13 -4.10 3.75
C GLU A 245 29.41 -5.43 4.01
N GLU A 246 28.07 -5.42 4.13
CA GLU A 246 27.27 -6.63 4.32
C GLU A 246 27.29 -7.54 3.09
N ILE A 247 27.18 -6.99 1.87
CA ILE A 247 27.30 -7.76 0.63
C ILE A 247 28.66 -8.44 0.57
N LYS A 248 29.73 -7.73 0.90
CA LYS A 248 31.08 -8.29 0.94
C LYS A 248 31.21 -9.39 1.99
N ALA A 249 30.69 -9.16 3.20
CA ALA A 249 30.71 -10.13 4.28
C ALA A 249 29.93 -11.41 3.94
N VAL A 250 28.75 -11.28 3.31
CA VAL A 250 27.92 -12.40 2.85
C VAL A 250 28.61 -13.15 1.71
N THR A 251 29.18 -12.44 0.74
CA THR A 251 29.93 -13.04 -0.37
C THR A 251 31.11 -13.86 0.14
N ASP A 252 31.86 -13.33 1.10
CA ASP A 252 32.98 -14.03 1.72
C ASP A 252 32.51 -15.25 2.54
N ARG A 253 31.34 -15.17 3.20
CA ARG A 253 30.72 -16.33 3.88
C ARG A 253 30.34 -17.41 2.88
N MET A 254 29.72 -17.04 1.75
CA MET A 254 29.33 -17.98 0.70
C MET A 254 30.55 -18.69 0.10
N LYS A 255 31.60 -17.94 -0.28
CA LYS A 255 32.86 -18.52 -0.79
C LYS A 255 33.50 -19.49 0.21
N ARG A 256 33.50 -19.15 1.50
CA ARG A 256 33.99 -20.06 2.55
C ARG A 256 33.13 -21.33 2.65
N MET A 257 31.81 -21.20 2.61
CA MET A 257 30.90 -22.34 2.71
C MET A 257 31.04 -23.26 1.50
N GLU A 258 31.21 -22.70 0.31
CA GLU A 258 31.52 -23.46 -0.91
C GLU A 258 32.84 -24.24 -0.78
N GLY A 259 33.89 -23.61 -0.25
CA GLY A 259 35.17 -24.27 0.02
C GLY A 259 35.06 -25.45 1.00
N ILE A 260 34.31 -25.29 2.09
CA ILE A 260 34.06 -26.36 3.07
C ILE A 260 33.25 -27.48 2.43
N TYR A 261 32.19 -27.16 1.70
CA TYR A 261 31.32 -28.15 1.06
C TYR A 261 32.08 -28.99 0.01
N ASN A 262 32.88 -28.34 -0.83
CA ASN A 262 33.70 -29.03 -1.82
C ASN A 262 34.75 -29.93 -1.14
N SER A 263 35.37 -29.47 -0.04
CA SER A 263 36.32 -30.28 0.74
C SER A 263 35.64 -31.50 1.36
N LYS A 264 34.44 -31.33 1.94
CA LYS A 264 33.66 -32.43 2.51
C LYS A 264 33.30 -33.48 1.45
N LYS A 265 32.84 -33.05 0.28
CA LYS A 265 32.45 -33.95 -0.82
C LYS A 265 33.60 -34.84 -1.31
N VAL A 266 34.82 -34.30 -1.37
CA VAL A 266 36.02 -35.06 -1.77
C VAL A 266 36.38 -36.14 -0.75
N LEU A 267 36.11 -35.92 0.54
CA LEU A 267 36.55 -36.78 1.64
C LEU A 267 35.47 -37.76 2.14
N GLU A 268 34.21 -37.49 1.85
CA GLU A 268 33.08 -38.37 2.18
C GLU A 268 33.12 -39.70 1.41
N GLY A 269 33.54 -39.68 0.14
CA GLY A 269 33.68 -40.90 -0.67
C GLY A 269 34.66 -41.93 -0.07
N PRO A 270 35.92 -41.55 0.22
CA PRO A 270 36.90 -42.47 0.81
C PRO A 270 36.52 -42.97 2.21
N SER A 271 35.97 -42.12 3.08
CA SER A 271 35.57 -42.53 4.44
C SER A 271 34.41 -43.53 4.43
N ALA A 272 33.42 -43.33 3.56
CA ALA A 272 32.33 -44.29 3.36
C ALA A 272 32.84 -45.64 2.83
N LEU A 273 33.82 -45.62 1.91
CA LEU A 273 34.45 -46.84 1.38
C LEU A 273 35.14 -47.65 2.50
N TRP A 274 35.98 -47.01 3.31
CA TRP A 274 36.71 -47.72 4.38
C TRP A 274 35.80 -48.27 5.47
N LYS A 275 34.67 -47.59 5.73
CA LYS A 275 33.64 -48.09 6.65
C LYS A 275 32.97 -49.36 6.13
N ASP A 276 32.74 -49.48 4.82
CA ASP A 276 32.24 -50.72 4.21
C ASP A 276 33.27 -51.86 4.26
N VAL A 277 34.56 -51.54 4.12
CA VAL A 277 35.64 -52.53 4.29
C VAL A 277 35.69 -53.04 5.74
N GLU A 278 35.55 -52.15 6.72
CA GLU A 278 35.51 -52.50 8.15
C GLU A 278 34.36 -53.44 8.49
N THR A 279 33.14 -53.17 8.00
CA THR A 279 31.97 -54.02 8.27
C THR A 279 32.12 -55.42 7.69
N ARG A 280 32.66 -55.53 6.47
CA ARG A 280 32.95 -56.84 5.85
C ARG A 280 34.05 -57.61 6.58
N ALA A 281 35.11 -56.92 7.01
CA ALA A 281 36.17 -57.53 7.81
C ALA A 281 35.63 -58.06 9.15
N ASN A 282 34.81 -57.27 9.86
CA ASN A 282 34.14 -57.68 11.10
C ASN A 282 33.27 -58.93 10.94
N LEU A 283 32.49 -58.99 9.86
CA LEU A 283 31.69 -60.17 9.55
C LEU A 283 32.58 -61.41 9.34
N SER A 284 33.69 -61.25 8.61
CA SER A 284 34.64 -62.35 8.35
C SER A 284 35.40 -62.79 9.61
N ILE A 285 35.76 -61.86 10.51
CA ILE A 285 36.33 -62.16 11.83
C ILE A 285 35.34 -62.97 12.66
N GLY A 286 34.07 -62.55 12.71
CA GLY A 286 33.02 -63.28 13.42
C GLY A 286 32.82 -64.70 12.86
N PHE A 287 32.78 -64.84 11.53
CA PHE A 287 32.67 -66.14 10.88
C PHE A 287 33.88 -67.04 11.15
N SER A 288 35.11 -66.52 11.01
CA SER A 288 36.33 -67.30 11.23
C SER A 288 36.52 -67.69 12.71
N LEU A 289 36.18 -66.81 13.66
CA LEU A 289 36.18 -67.12 15.08
C LEU A 289 35.13 -68.18 15.43
N GLY A 290 33.90 -68.02 14.91
CA GLY A 290 32.82 -69.00 15.09
C GLY A 290 33.19 -70.37 14.51
N ALA A 291 33.78 -70.39 13.30
CA ALA A 291 34.28 -71.61 12.67
C ALA A 291 35.41 -72.24 13.48
N PHE A 292 36.35 -71.45 14.02
CA PHE A 292 37.44 -71.97 14.86
C PHE A 292 36.92 -72.58 16.17
N ILE A 293 35.98 -71.92 16.86
CA ILE A 293 35.35 -72.43 18.08
C ILE A 293 34.58 -73.71 17.77
N LEU A 294 33.79 -73.73 16.70
CA LEU A 294 33.03 -74.91 16.29
C LEU A 294 33.97 -76.08 15.98
N LEU A 295 35.01 -75.84 15.18
CA LEU A 295 35.94 -76.85 14.71
C LEU A 295 36.77 -77.44 15.85
N THR A 296 37.00 -76.69 16.94
CA THR A 296 37.71 -77.16 18.14
C THR A 296 36.80 -77.77 19.20
N ALA A 297 35.67 -77.14 19.51
CA ALA A 297 34.75 -77.59 20.55
C ALA A 297 33.97 -78.85 20.16
N LEU A 298 33.58 -79.00 18.89
CA LEU A 298 32.82 -80.15 18.41
C LEU A 298 33.59 -81.48 18.54
N PRO A 299 34.84 -81.63 18.05
CA PRO A 299 35.60 -82.87 18.26
C PRO A 299 35.91 -83.10 19.73
N LEU A 300 36.24 -82.08 20.51
CA LEU A 300 36.46 -82.22 21.97
C LEU A 300 35.20 -82.73 22.68
N GLY A 301 34.02 -82.21 22.33
CA GLY A 301 32.75 -82.67 22.85
C GLY A 301 32.43 -84.11 22.44
N LEU A 302 32.66 -84.47 21.17
CA LEU A 302 32.48 -85.84 20.70
C LEU A 302 33.43 -86.82 21.38
N ILE A 303 34.69 -86.41 21.61
CA ILE A 303 35.68 -87.20 22.35
C ILE A 303 35.24 -87.41 23.79
N TRP A 304 34.74 -86.37 24.45
CA TRP A 304 34.26 -86.44 25.83
C TRP A 304 33.04 -87.37 25.96
N LEU A 305 32.07 -87.28 25.05
CA LEU A 305 30.87 -88.12 25.06
C LEU A 305 31.17 -89.60 24.74
N ASN A 306 32.17 -89.88 23.91
CA ASN A 306 32.53 -91.23 23.46
C ASN A 306 33.87 -91.71 24.03
N ALA A 307 34.27 -91.19 25.20
CA ALA A 307 35.60 -91.42 25.76
C ALA A 307 35.94 -92.91 25.92
N SER A 308 34.98 -93.74 26.33
CA SER A 308 35.15 -95.19 26.48
C SER A 308 35.41 -95.88 25.14
N SER A 309 34.60 -95.60 24.12
CA SER A 309 34.71 -96.19 22.78
C SER A 309 35.99 -95.77 22.05
N ILE A 310 36.41 -94.51 22.24
CA ILE A 310 37.65 -93.98 21.66
C ILE A 310 38.86 -94.61 22.36
N HIS A 311 38.81 -94.77 23.69
CA HIS A 311 39.88 -95.42 24.43
C HIS A 311 40.09 -96.87 23.99
N SER A 312 39.01 -97.65 23.81
CA SER A 312 39.10 -99.02 23.32
C SER A 312 39.60 -99.08 21.88
N PHE A 313 39.12 -98.20 20.99
CA PHE A 313 39.57 -98.12 19.59
C PHE A 313 41.07 -97.77 19.49
N LEU A 314 41.53 -96.81 20.29
CA LEU A 314 42.95 -96.43 20.33
C LEU A 314 43.81 -97.57 20.88
N LEU A 315 43.39 -98.24 21.96
CA LEU A 315 44.11 -99.38 22.51
C LEU A 315 44.19 -100.55 21.53
N GLU A 316 43.08 -100.90 20.86
CA GLU A 316 43.04 -101.96 19.87
C GLU A 316 43.92 -101.63 18.64
N THR A 317 43.86 -100.40 18.15
CA THR A 317 44.67 -99.93 17.02
C THR A 317 46.16 -99.90 17.35
N LEU A 318 46.53 -99.58 18.59
CA LEU A 318 47.93 -99.54 19.06
C LEU A 318 48.48 -100.93 19.42
N THR A 319 47.65 -101.84 19.94
CA THR A 319 48.07 -103.19 20.39
C THR A 319 48.01 -104.24 19.28
N SER A 320 47.16 -104.06 18.25
CA SER A 320 47.04 -104.96 17.09
C SER A 320 48.13 -104.76 16.04
N ALA A 321 49.05 -103.81 16.25
CA ALA A 321 50.19 -103.57 15.38
C ALA A 321 51.26 -104.66 15.59
N GLN A 322 51.36 -105.61 14.66
CA GLN A 322 52.48 -106.56 14.60
C GLN A 322 53.81 -105.83 14.34
N PRO A 323 55.00 -106.44 14.64
CA PRO A 323 56.32 -105.81 14.54
C PRO A 323 56.78 -105.25 13.17
N GLY A 324 55.89 -105.12 12.19
CA GLY A 324 56.14 -104.49 10.88
C GLY A 324 54.96 -103.67 10.32
N THR A 325 53.80 -103.63 10.97
CA THR A 325 52.59 -102.90 10.52
C THR A 325 52.30 -101.64 11.35
N SER A 326 53.16 -101.32 12.33
CA SER A 326 53.02 -100.16 13.23
C SER A 326 52.97 -98.81 12.52
N LEU A 327 53.57 -98.69 11.33
CA LEU A 327 53.57 -97.44 10.57
C LEU A 327 52.17 -97.06 10.06
N THR A 328 51.35 -98.06 9.68
CA THR A 328 49.99 -97.82 9.18
C THR A 328 49.06 -97.36 10.30
N ALA A 329 49.17 -97.94 11.50
CA ALA A 329 48.39 -97.54 12.67
C ALA A 329 48.70 -96.09 13.09
N ILE A 330 49.98 -95.70 13.07
CA ILE A 330 50.41 -94.32 13.34
C ILE A 330 49.90 -93.38 12.24
N ALA A 331 49.97 -93.77 10.97
CA ALA A 331 49.51 -92.94 9.84
C ALA A 331 47.99 -92.65 9.90
N VAL A 332 47.17 -93.64 10.29
CA VAL A 332 45.71 -93.48 10.41
C VAL A 332 45.32 -92.44 11.46
N VAL A 333 46.09 -92.30 12.54
CA VAL A 333 45.82 -91.28 13.59
C VAL A 333 46.48 -89.94 13.25
N THR A 334 47.71 -89.96 12.74
CA THR A 334 48.48 -88.74 12.50
C THR A 334 48.02 -87.98 11.26
N ALA A 335 47.65 -88.65 10.16
CA ALA A 335 47.25 -87.96 8.94
C ALA A 335 46.01 -87.06 9.11
N PRO A 336 44.91 -87.50 9.76
CA PRO A 336 43.78 -86.63 10.07
C PRO A 336 44.15 -85.50 11.04
N ALA A 337 45.01 -85.76 12.02
CA ALA A 337 45.48 -84.76 12.97
C ALA A 337 46.31 -83.64 12.27
N PHE A 338 47.17 -84.02 11.33
CA PHE A 338 47.92 -83.09 10.49
C PHE A 338 46.99 -82.27 9.58
N LEU A 339 46.03 -82.92 8.92
CA LEU A 339 45.06 -82.25 8.07
C LEU A 339 44.22 -81.24 8.87
N TYR A 340 43.77 -81.64 10.06
CA TYR A 340 43.04 -80.79 10.99
C TYR A 340 43.88 -79.58 11.42
N GLY A 341 45.14 -79.81 11.84
CA GLY A 341 46.07 -78.73 12.18
C GLY A 341 46.32 -77.77 11.01
N TRP A 342 46.38 -78.29 9.78
CA TRP A 342 46.55 -77.49 8.57
C TRP A 342 45.34 -76.59 8.28
N ILE A 343 44.11 -77.10 8.44
CA ILE A 343 42.87 -76.32 8.32
C ILE A 343 42.83 -75.24 9.40
N LEU A 344 43.15 -75.60 10.64
CA LEU A 344 43.13 -74.68 11.78
C LEU A 344 44.15 -73.54 11.59
N ARG A 345 45.34 -73.84 11.04
CA ARG A 345 46.35 -72.85 10.64
C ARG A 345 45.82 -71.89 9.57
N HIS A 346 45.11 -72.40 8.56
CA HIS A 346 44.52 -71.55 7.51
C HIS A 346 43.44 -70.62 8.06
N LEU A 347 42.55 -71.14 8.92
CA LEU A 347 41.52 -70.33 9.58
C LEU A 347 42.14 -69.24 10.47
N SER A 348 43.17 -69.57 11.24
CA SER A 348 43.91 -68.59 12.05
C SER A 348 44.54 -67.49 11.17
N ARG A 349 45.10 -67.85 10.01
CA ARG A 349 45.66 -66.87 9.06
C ARG A 349 44.58 -65.94 8.50
N ILE A 350 43.42 -66.48 8.11
CA ILE A 350 42.28 -65.68 7.64
C ILE A 350 41.80 -64.74 8.74
N PHE A 351 41.70 -65.22 9.98
CA PHE A 351 41.31 -64.41 11.13
C PHE A 351 42.29 -63.24 11.35
N ILE A 352 43.60 -63.52 11.41
CA ILE A 352 44.63 -62.49 11.60
C ILE A 352 44.62 -61.47 10.45
N HIS A 353 44.43 -61.93 9.22
CA HIS A 353 44.34 -61.05 8.05
C HIS A 353 43.14 -60.11 8.11
N ASN A 354 41.95 -60.62 8.46
CA ASN A 354 40.78 -59.76 8.57
C ASN A 354 40.88 -58.80 9.76
N MET A 355 41.50 -59.23 10.87
CA MET A 355 41.77 -58.37 12.02
C MET A 355 42.71 -57.20 11.68
N SER A 356 43.78 -57.47 10.92
CA SER A 356 44.68 -56.40 10.47
C SER A 356 44.00 -55.47 9.46
N LEU A 357 43.18 -56.01 8.56
CA LEU A 357 42.39 -55.23 7.61
C LEU A 357 41.38 -54.31 8.33
N GLN A 358 40.69 -54.82 9.35
CA GLN A 358 39.79 -54.04 10.18
C GLN A 358 40.52 -52.89 10.88
N SER A 359 41.66 -53.18 11.52
CA SER A 359 42.45 -52.16 12.22
C SER A 359 42.95 -51.05 11.29
N ASP A 360 43.41 -51.41 10.08
CA ASP A 360 43.84 -50.44 9.07
C ASP A 360 42.65 -49.60 8.55
N ALA A 361 41.49 -50.23 8.30
CA ALA A 361 40.28 -49.53 7.87
C ALA A 361 39.78 -48.54 8.95
N GLN A 362 39.76 -48.96 10.21
CA GLN A 362 39.39 -48.11 11.34
C GLN A 362 40.34 -46.91 11.48
N TYR A 363 41.65 -47.15 11.39
CA TYR A 363 42.66 -46.09 11.45
C TYR A 363 42.48 -45.07 10.32
N ARG A 364 42.26 -45.54 9.09
CA ARG A 364 42.00 -44.66 7.93
C ARG A 364 40.69 -43.89 8.06
N ALA A 365 39.63 -44.50 8.58
CA ALA A 365 38.36 -43.83 8.81
C ALA A 365 38.47 -42.72 9.88
N VAL A 366 39.19 -42.99 10.98
CA VAL A 366 39.48 -41.98 12.02
C VAL A 366 40.33 -40.86 11.44
N LEU A 367 41.43 -41.16 10.72
CA LEU A 367 42.26 -40.13 10.09
C LEU A 367 41.48 -39.25 9.12
N ALA A 368 40.63 -39.84 8.26
CA ALA A 368 39.78 -39.07 7.35
C ALA A 368 38.82 -38.15 8.12
N THR A 369 38.18 -38.65 9.16
CA THR A 369 37.22 -37.89 9.97
C THR A 369 37.91 -36.77 10.75
N THR A 370 39.06 -37.05 11.37
CA THR A 370 39.87 -36.06 12.08
C THR A 370 40.39 -34.99 11.13
N PHE A 371 40.82 -35.36 9.92
CA PHE A 371 41.24 -34.41 8.90
C PHE A 371 40.09 -33.50 8.44
N ILE A 372 38.89 -34.04 8.23
CA ILE A 372 37.69 -33.23 7.94
C ILE A 372 37.44 -32.25 9.10
N GLY A 373 37.47 -32.72 10.35
CA GLY A 373 37.25 -31.86 11.53
C GLY A 373 38.31 -30.77 11.70
N LEU A 374 39.59 -31.06 11.39
CA LEU A 374 40.67 -30.07 11.42
C LEU A 374 40.55 -29.08 10.26
N ALA A 375 40.20 -29.54 9.05
CA ALA A 375 39.97 -28.68 7.90
C ALA A 375 38.75 -27.75 8.08
N GLU A 376 37.78 -28.13 8.91
CA GLU A 376 36.62 -27.30 9.26
C GLU A 376 36.93 -26.20 10.29
N GLN A 377 38.00 -26.33 11.10
CA GLN A 377 38.37 -25.33 12.10
C GLN A 377 39.22 -24.19 11.51
N LYS A 378 38.69 -22.96 11.58
CA LYS A 378 39.34 -21.74 11.07
C LYS A 378 40.73 -21.42 11.65
N SER A 379 41.02 -21.91 12.86
CA SER A 379 42.26 -21.62 13.59
C SER A 379 43.42 -22.57 13.26
N ALA A 380 43.14 -23.68 12.59
CA ALA A 380 44.13 -24.67 12.17
C ALA A 380 44.03 -24.83 10.64
N ALA A 381 44.50 -23.82 9.90
CA ALA A 381 44.60 -23.92 8.45
C ALA A 381 45.59 -25.03 8.11
N VAL A 382 45.06 -26.22 7.82
CA VAL A 382 45.87 -27.38 7.44
C VAL A 382 46.65 -27.01 6.18
N THR A 383 47.96 -26.92 6.32
CA THR A 383 48.86 -26.53 5.23
C THR A 383 48.80 -27.55 4.09
N ASP A 384 49.12 -27.14 2.86
CA ASP A 384 49.14 -28.07 1.73
C ASP A 384 50.11 -29.24 1.93
N ALA A 385 51.18 -29.03 2.72
CA ALA A 385 52.11 -30.08 3.13
C ALA A 385 51.44 -31.11 4.07
N GLU A 386 50.69 -30.66 5.07
CA GLU A 386 49.93 -31.54 5.99
C GLU A 386 48.81 -32.28 5.24
N ARG A 387 48.14 -31.62 4.30
CA ARG A 387 47.16 -32.25 3.41
C ARG A 387 47.79 -33.36 2.59
N ALA A 388 48.94 -33.11 1.96
CA ALA A 388 49.66 -34.12 1.20
C ALA A 388 50.08 -35.31 2.07
N LEU A 389 50.50 -35.05 3.32
CA LEU A 389 50.88 -36.08 4.28
C LEU A 389 49.69 -36.96 4.69
N VAL A 390 48.53 -36.36 4.97
CA VAL A 390 47.31 -37.11 5.32
C VAL A 390 46.76 -37.89 4.12
N LEU A 391 46.77 -37.32 2.92
CA LEU A 391 46.37 -38.03 1.71
C LEU A 391 47.29 -39.22 1.43
N ASN A 392 48.60 -39.06 1.60
CA ASN A 392 49.55 -40.17 1.48
C ASN A 392 49.27 -41.27 2.51
N ALA A 393 48.98 -40.90 3.78
CA ALA A 393 48.60 -41.86 4.81
C ALA A 393 47.28 -42.60 4.50
N LEU A 394 46.30 -41.92 3.88
CA LEU A 394 45.01 -42.49 3.47
C LEU A 394 45.13 -43.45 2.27
N PHE A 395 45.98 -43.11 1.30
CA PHE A 395 46.13 -43.86 0.04
C PHE A 395 47.31 -44.83 0.02
N ARG A 396 48.04 -45.00 1.14
CA ARG A 396 49.11 -46.00 1.20
C ARG A 396 48.56 -47.40 0.90
N PRO A 397 49.27 -48.23 0.12
CA PRO A 397 48.91 -49.64 -0.03
C PRO A 397 48.92 -50.29 1.36
N SER A 398 47.92 -51.13 1.65
CA SER A 398 47.95 -51.91 2.89
C SER A 398 49.21 -52.77 2.89
N PRO A 399 49.92 -52.85 4.04
CA PRO A 399 51.19 -53.58 4.10
C PRO A 399 50.98 -55.02 3.60
N PRO A 400 51.89 -55.54 2.75
CA PRO A 400 51.78 -56.90 2.27
C PRO A 400 51.76 -57.82 3.49
N ASN A 401 50.74 -58.68 3.55
CA ASN A 401 50.58 -59.68 4.59
C ASN A 401 51.93 -60.41 4.74
N SER A 402 52.50 -60.44 5.94
CA SER A 402 53.79 -61.07 6.25
C SER A 402 53.74 -62.61 6.19
N SER A 403 52.96 -63.15 5.26
CA SER A 403 52.64 -64.56 5.09
C SER A 403 53.39 -65.21 3.93
N ASN A 404 54.58 -64.70 3.59
CA ASN A 404 55.44 -65.25 2.54
C ASN A 404 56.28 -66.46 3.00
N ASP A 405 55.91 -67.08 4.13
CA ASP A 405 56.60 -68.23 4.71
C ASP A 405 55.85 -69.53 4.35
N ASP A 406 55.85 -69.84 3.04
CA ASP A 406 55.28 -71.04 2.42
C ASP A 406 56.37 -72.11 2.18
N GLY A 407 57.22 -72.35 3.19
CA GLY A 407 58.10 -73.51 3.24
C GLY A 407 57.54 -74.57 4.19
N PRO A 408 57.49 -75.86 3.84
CA PRO A 408 57.25 -76.92 4.82
C PRO A 408 58.30 -76.81 5.94
N PRO A 409 57.95 -77.04 7.22
CA PRO A 409 58.91 -76.99 8.31
C PRO A 409 60.10 -77.91 8.00
N SER A 410 61.30 -77.32 7.92
CA SER A 410 62.54 -77.98 7.52
C SER A 410 62.91 -79.21 8.36
N GLY A 411 62.28 -79.40 9.53
CA GLY A 411 62.52 -80.53 10.42
C GLY A 411 62.06 -81.90 9.90
N ILE A 412 61.09 -81.99 8.97
CA ILE A 412 60.63 -83.31 8.48
C ILE A 412 61.64 -83.91 7.48
N LEU A 413 62.32 -83.07 6.70
CA LEU A 413 63.33 -83.51 5.72
C LEU A 413 64.64 -83.93 6.39
N GLU A 414 64.99 -83.36 7.55
CA GLU A 414 66.19 -83.76 8.30
C GLU A 414 66.04 -85.14 8.96
N ILE A 415 64.84 -85.50 9.44
CA ILE A 415 64.57 -86.80 10.06
C ILE A 415 64.63 -87.95 9.04
N ILE A 416 64.25 -87.69 7.78
CA ILE A 416 64.32 -88.69 6.69
C ILE A 416 65.77 -88.85 6.17
N LYS A 417 66.62 -87.83 6.33
CA LYS A 417 68.03 -87.87 5.92
C LYS A 417 68.98 -88.47 6.97
N ALA A 418 68.53 -88.63 8.21
CA ALA A 418 69.32 -89.13 9.33
C ALA A 418 69.25 -90.66 9.53
N LYS A 419 68.87 -91.42 8.49
CA LYS A 419 68.85 -92.88 8.53
C LYS A 419 69.74 -93.49 7.45
#